data_AF-A0A090VJD0-F1
#
_entry.id   AF-A0A090VJD0-F1
#
_cell.length_a   1.000
_cell.length_b   1.000
_cell.length_c   1.000
_cell.angle_alpha   90.00
_cell.angle_beta   90.00
_cell.angle_gamma   90.00
#
_symmetry.space_group_name_H-M   'P 1'
#
loop_
_entity.id
_entity.type
_entity.pdbx_description
1 polymer ?
#
loop_
_entity_poly.entity_id
_entity_poly.type
_entity_poly.pdbx_seq_one_letter_code
_entity_poly.pdbx_strand_id
1 'polypeptide(L)'
;MDYAQLYSYTYENTVLISKRFIVSIFKTAKNKNRAFDLILEKILQGFSKYTNEKFASSLEKYEKNACEIFADRFSLYSGNRLEVIQWVLEAEAKEAFSGEKYESYNNFIRDLAVRDSLRQVTIHLAGCSSYYRLIYEQDRYDYFYFQDLKDIKYESSLEYNEMMDKKDPNRIIERKTLSKVKDSSKSAKEDLGVSIPDHEDWSKIIQDFNDDERALIINVFYEELSKRRNHIEITLTQLTKLMKVAGEYSELSIFYEKSVSNTFYHKVNKGVDYYKGDRRLKLVESTIEKLQILNLSFISDALISKRTSLRLSKKNQF
;
A
#
# COMPACT_ATOMS: atom_id res chain seq x y z
N MET A 1 33.02 6.40 18.24
CA MET A 1 32.12 7.24 17.43
C MET A 1 30.86 6.42 17.25
N ASP A 2 29.70 6.97 17.55
CA ASP A 2 28.42 6.26 17.42
C ASP A 2 28.11 6.08 15.93
N TYR A 3 28.10 4.83 15.47
CA TYR A 3 27.93 4.50 14.05
C TYR A 3 26.49 4.73 13.58
N ALA A 4 25.50 4.58 14.47
CA ALA A 4 24.10 4.86 14.18
C ALA A 4 23.85 6.35 14.00
N GLN A 5 24.50 7.20 14.80
CA GLN A 5 24.47 8.65 14.64
C GLN A 5 25.13 9.07 13.33
N LEU A 6 26.31 8.52 13.00
CA LEU A 6 26.98 8.80 11.73
C LEU A 6 26.09 8.42 10.54
N TYR A 7 25.51 7.22 10.55
CA TYR A 7 24.59 6.76 9.53
C TYR A 7 23.39 7.70 9.40
N SER A 8 22.71 8.00 10.50
CA SER A 8 21.50 8.83 10.51
C SER A 8 21.79 10.25 10.02
N TYR A 9 22.88 10.86 10.48
CA TYR A 9 23.33 12.17 10.04
C TYR A 9 23.64 12.19 8.53
N THR A 10 24.39 11.22 8.02
CA THR A 10 24.72 11.14 6.59
C THR A 10 23.48 10.87 5.73
N TYR A 11 22.58 10.00 6.19
CA TYR A 11 21.32 9.71 5.52
C TYR A 11 20.45 10.97 5.38
N GLU A 12 20.16 11.66 6.49
CA GLU A 12 19.31 12.85 6.49
C GLU A 12 19.90 14.02 5.69
N ASN A 13 21.22 14.20 5.75
CA ASN A 13 21.89 15.20 4.91
C ASN A 13 21.79 14.87 3.43
N THR A 14 21.88 13.59 3.05
CA THR A 14 21.73 13.15 1.67
C THR A 14 20.32 13.40 1.16
N VAL A 15 19.29 13.16 1.99
CA VAL A 15 17.88 13.50 1.70
C VAL A 15 17.73 15.00 1.47
N LEU A 16 18.30 15.84 2.35
CA LEU A 16 18.24 17.31 2.24
C LEU A 16 18.90 17.83 0.95
N ILE A 17 20.10 17.33 0.64
CA ILE A 17 20.84 17.69 -0.58
C ILE A 17 20.03 17.28 -1.81
N SER A 18 19.50 16.05 -1.82
CA SER A 18 18.67 15.53 -2.90
C SER A 18 17.43 16.39 -3.14
N LYS A 19 16.74 16.80 -2.06
CA LYS A 19 15.58 17.70 -2.14
C LYS A 19 15.94 19.02 -2.81
N ARG A 20 17.03 19.67 -2.36
CA ARG A 20 17.50 20.94 -2.93
C ARG A 20 17.84 20.80 -4.42
N PHE A 21 18.53 19.73 -4.78
CA PHE A 21 18.91 19.42 -6.16
C PHE A 21 17.68 19.25 -7.06
N ILE A 22 16.70 18.45 -6.65
CA ILE A 22 15.50 18.17 -7.43
C ILE A 22 14.65 19.43 -7.60
N VAL A 23 14.43 20.19 -6.53
CA VAL A 23 13.69 21.47 -6.59
C VAL A 23 14.38 22.45 -7.54
N SER A 24 15.72 22.50 -7.53
CA SER A 24 16.48 23.34 -8.46
C SER A 24 16.27 22.92 -9.92
N ILE A 25 16.30 21.61 -10.21
CA ILE A 25 16.03 21.08 -11.55
C ILE A 25 14.60 21.41 -11.97
N PHE A 26 13.62 21.20 -11.09
CA PHE A 26 12.21 21.51 -11.38
C PHE A 26 12.02 22.99 -11.71
N LYS A 27 12.52 23.91 -10.89
CA LYS A 27 12.46 25.35 -11.17
C LYS A 27 13.10 25.71 -12.52
N THR A 28 14.28 25.15 -12.80
CA THR A 28 14.99 25.39 -14.07
C THR A 28 14.22 24.84 -15.26
N ALA A 29 13.60 23.67 -15.13
CA ALA A 29 12.82 23.03 -16.16
C ALA A 29 11.49 23.77 -16.42
N LYS A 30 10.85 24.24 -15.36
CA LYS A 30 9.63 25.03 -15.39
C LYS A 30 9.84 26.34 -16.15
N ASN A 31 10.93 27.06 -15.86
CA ASN A 31 11.32 28.28 -16.59
C ASN A 31 11.54 28.04 -18.09
N LYS A 32 11.79 26.79 -18.49
CA LYS A 32 12.00 26.37 -19.89
C LYS A 32 10.77 25.65 -20.47
N ASN A 33 9.62 25.70 -19.80
CA ASN A 33 8.37 25.02 -20.18
C ASN A 33 8.56 23.53 -20.53
N ARG A 34 9.44 22.82 -19.81
CA ARG A 34 9.66 21.39 -20.05
C ARG A 34 8.56 20.56 -19.43
N ALA A 35 8.20 19.44 -20.07
CA ALA A 35 7.22 18.50 -19.53
C ALA A 35 7.73 17.83 -18.25
N PHE A 36 6.87 17.70 -17.25
CA PHE A 36 7.21 17.09 -15.96
C PHE A 36 7.75 15.67 -16.11
N ASP A 37 7.06 14.83 -16.89
CA ASP A 37 7.40 13.41 -17.02
C ASP A 37 8.81 13.20 -17.55
N LEU A 38 9.21 13.98 -18.57
CA LEU A 38 10.57 13.94 -19.13
C LEU A 38 11.64 14.35 -18.11
N ILE A 39 11.32 15.26 -17.19
CA ILE A 39 12.25 15.73 -16.17
C ILE A 39 12.34 14.73 -15.03
N LEU A 40 11.20 14.22 -14.57
CA LEU A 40 11.15 13.20 -13.54
C LEU A 40 11.94 11.96 -13.98
N GLU A 41 11.72 11.47 -15.20
CA GLU A 41 12.45 10.32 -15.74
C GLU A 41 13.97 10.56 -15.73
N LYS A 42 14.41 11.73 -16.19
CA LYS A 42 15.84 12.10 -16.18
C LYS A 42 16.43 12.15 -14.78
N ILE A 43 15.69 12.66 -13.80
CA ILE A 43 16.12 12.67 -12.40
C ILE A 43 16.26 11.24 -11.87
N LEU A 44 15.24 10.40 -12.08
CA LEU A 44 15.22 9.01 -11.61
C LEU A 44 16.37 8.20 -12.24
N GLN A 45 16.59 8.32 -13.55
CA GLN A 45 17.71 7.69 -14.25
C GLN A 45 19.06 8.19 -13.73
N GLY A 46 19.20 9.51 -13.56
CA GLY A 46 20.42 10.13 -13.04
C GLY A 46 20.76 9.66 -11.62
N PHE A 47 19.77 9.59 -10.74
CA PHE A 47 19.93 9.14 -9.36
C PHE A 47 20.28 7.65 -9.31
N SER A 48 19.56 6.81 -10.06
CA SER A 48 19.84 5.38 -10.14
C SER A 48 21.27 5.12 -10.65
N LYS A 49 21.66 5.77 -11.75
CA LYS A 49 23.01 5.67 -12.31
C LYS A 49 24.08 6.11 -11.31
N TYR A 50 23.93 7.30 -10.73
CA TYR A 50 24.89 7.83 -9.75
C TYR A 50 25.02 6.93 -8.52
N THR A 51 23.89 6.44 -7.99
CA THR A 51 23.86 5.53 -6.84
C THR A 51 24.62 4.24 -7.14
N ASN A 52 24.38 3.65 -8.31
CA ASN A 52 25.02 2.40 -8.71
C ASN A 52 26.51 2.54 -8.99
N GLU A 53 26.91 3.57 -9.74
CA GLU A 53 28.29 3.77 -10.16
C GLU A 53 29.19 4.21 -8.99
N LYS A 54 28.68 5.05 -8.08
CA LYS A 54 29.49 5.62 -7.00
C LYS A 54 29.48 4.78 -5.73
N PHE A 55 28.35 4.12 -5.41
CA PHE A 55 28.18 3.46 -4.12
C PHE A 55 27.87 1.97 -4.27
N ALA A 56 26.77 1.60 -4.92
CA ALA A 56 26.26 0.23 -4.86
C ALA A 56 27.27 -0.80 -5.41
N SER A 57 27.87 -0.54 -6.58
CA SER A 57 28.82 -1.47 -7.19
C SER A 57 30.08 -1.70 -6.34
N SER A 58 30.50 -0.67 -5.58
CA SER A 58 31.65 -0.80 -4.69
C SER A 58 31.28 -1.55 -3.41
N LEU A 59 30.15 -1.20 -2.81
CA LEU A 59 29.64 -1.86 -1.61
C LEU A 59 29.37 -3.35 -1.85
N GLU A 60 28.74 -3.70 -2.97
CA GLU A 60 28.47 -5.10 -3.35
C GLU A 60 29.73 -5.89 -3.70
N LYS A 61 30.75 -5.24 -4.25
CA LYS A 61 31.99 -5.92 -4.65
C LYS A 61 32.92 -6.18 -3.47
N TYR A 62 33.05 -5.22 -2.55
CA TYR A 62 34.09 -5.23 -1.52
C TYR A 62 33.55 -5.45 -0.11
N GLU A 63 32.28 -5.15 0.17
CA GLU A 63 31.70 -5.25 1.51
C GLU A 63 30.32 -5.92 1.49
N LYS A 64 30.19 -6.95 0.64
CA LYS A 64 28.92 -7.64 0.37
C LYS A 64 28.24 -8.15 1.63
N ASN A 65 28.97 -8.90 2.47
CA ASN A 65 28.42 -9.54 3.65
C ASN A 65 27.89 -8.51 4.66
N ALA A 66 28.68 -7.47 4.95
CA ALA A 66 28.24 -6.38 5.83
C ALA A 66 27.01 -5.64 5.28
N CYS A 67 26.91 -5.49 3.95
CA CYS A 67 25.74 -4.88 3.31
C CYS A 67 24.48 -5.75 3.42
N GLU A 68 24.60 -7.06 3.22
CA GLU A 68 23.47 -8.01 3.28
C GLU A 68 22.91 -8.08 4.71
N ILE A 69 23.78 -8.22 5.72
CA ILE A 69 23.40 -8.15 7.14
C ILE A 69 22.63 -6.86 7.43
N PHE A 70 23.17 -5.71 7.00
CA PHE A 70 22.49 -4.45 7.23
C PHE A 70 21.15 -4.39 6.48
N ALA A 71 21.06 -4.89 5.25
CA ALA A 71 19.81 -4.89 4.49
C ALA A 71 18.68 -5.68 5.18
N ASP A 72 19.01 -6.82 5.80
CA ASP A 72 18.05 -7.73 6.45
C ASP A 72 17.69 -7.35 7.89
N ARG A 73 18.23 -6.25 8.41
CA ARG A 73 18.06 -5.79 9.81
C ARG A 73 16.62 -5.83 10.34
N PHE A 74 15.64 -5.38 9.55
CA PHE A 74 14.23 -5.33 10.00
C PHE A 74 13.48 -6.65 9.80
N SER A 75 14.07 -7.61 9.09
CA SER A 75 13.55 -8.98 9.00
C SER A 75 13.95 -9.81 10.23
N LEU A 76 15.07 -9.44 10.88
CA LEU A 76 15.67 -10.17 12.00
C LEU A 76 15.35 -9.54 13.36
N TYR A 77 15.17 -8.21 13.43
CA TYR A 77 14.94 -7.48 14.67
C TYR A 77 13.65 -6.68 14.68
N SER A 78 12.87 -6.85 15.76
CA SER A 78 11.75 -5.98 16.12
C SER A 78 12.20 -4.92 17.13
N GLY A 79 12.00 -3.63 16.84
CA GLY A 79 12.39 -2.55 17.75
C GLY A 79 12.25 -1.16 17.13
N ASN A 80 12.67 -0.12 17.86
CA ASN A 80 12.76 1.22 17.31
C ASN A 80 13.77 1.24 16.14
N ARG A 81 13.46 1.96 15.06
CA ARG A 81 14.34 2.08 13.88
C ARG A 81 15.79 2.42 14.24
N LEU A 82 15.99 3.34 15.19
CA LEU A 82 17.34 3.80 15.56
C LEU A 82 18.09 2.72 16.37
N GLU A 83 17.39 2.03 17.27
CA GLU A 83 17.95 0.92 18.07
C GLU A 83 18.36 -0.25 17.16
N VAL A 84 17.50 -0.64 16.22
CA VAL A 84 17.82 -1.72 15.26
C VAL A 84 19.02 -1.35 14.39
N ILE A 85 19.08 -0.10 13.89
CA ILE A 85 20.25 0.38 13.13
C ILE A 85 21.51 0.32 13.99
N GLN A 86 21.42 0.72 15.26
CA GLN A 86 22.54 0.69 16.18
C GLN A 86 23.04 -0.74 16.43
N TRP A 87 22.16 -1.67 16.80
CA TRP A 87 22.55 -3.05 17.06
C TRP A 87 23.27 -3.67 15.86
N VAL A 88 22.71 -3.50 14.66
CA VAL A 88 23.27 -4.13 13.45
C VAL A 88 24.58 -3.46 13.02
N LEU A 89 24.71 -2.14 13.10
CA LEU A 89 25.96 -1.45 12.73
C LEU A 89 27.06 -1.62 13.76
N GLU A 90 26.73 -1.73 15.05
CA GLU A 90 27.74 -1.77 16.11
C GLU A 90 28.23 -3.19 16.42
N ALA A 91 27.44 -4.22 16.11
CA ALA A 91 27.81 -5.63 16.29
C ALA A 91 28.04 -6.34 14.95
N GLU A 92 26.98 -6.70 14.25
CA GLU A 92 27.04 -7.70 13.16
C GLU A 92 27.72 -7.19 11.89
N ALA A 93 27.29 -6.02 11.40
CA ALA A 93 27.85 -5.46 10.17
C ALA A 93 29.30 -5.02 10.36
N LYS A 94 29.72 -4.73 11.59
CA LYS A 94 31.11 -4.39 11.92
C LYS A 94 32.00 -5.63 11.95
N GLU A 95 31.49 -6.74 12.49
CA GLU A 95 32.21 -8.01 12.48
C GLU A 95 32.39 -8.57 11.06
N ALA A 96 31.40 -8.38 10.19
CA ALA A 96 31.43 -8.82 8.80
C ALA A 96 32.18 -7.87 7.84
N PHE A 97 32.67 -6.73 8.33
CA PHE A 97 33.38 -5.74 7.52
C PHE A 97 34.83 -6.17 7.25
N SER A 98 35.22 -6.22 5.98
CA SER A 98 36.54 -6.71 5.55
C SER A 98 37.59 -5.60 5.49
N GLY A 99 37.19 -4.37 5.15
CA GLY A 99 38.10 -3.25 4.97
C GLY A 99 38.94 -3.33 3.69
N GLU A 100 38.59 -4.20 2.73
CA GLU A 100 39.37 -4.41 1.49
C GLU A 100 39.53 -3.14 0.64
N LYS A 101 38.47 -2.33 0.56
CA LYS A 101 38.46 -1.04 -0.17
C LYS A 101 38.33 0.17 0.74
N TYR A 102 37.70 -0.01 1.89
CA TYR A 102 37.38 1.09 2.79
C TYR A 102 38.47 1.22 3.86
N GLU A 103 39.23 2.30 3.82
CA GLU A 103 40.26 2.63 4.84
C GLU A 103 39.72 2.66 6.28
N SER A 104 38.41 2.86 6.44
CA SER A 104 37.75 2.80 7.73
C SER A 104 36.29 2.38 7.62
N TYR A 105 35.79 1.74 8.68
CA TYR A 105 34.37 1.40 8.80
C TYR A 105 33.45 2.63 8.73
N ASN A 106 33.95 3.80 9.16
CA ASN A 106 33.23 5.08 9.00
C ASN A 106 32.97 5.43 7.53
N ASN A 107 33.92 5.18 6.63
CA ASN A 107 33.75 5.45 5.21
C ASN A 107 32.73 4.48 4.60
N PHE A 108 32.75 3.21 5.01
CA PHE A 108 31.71 2.24 4.66
C PHE A 108 30.31 2.70 5.11
N ILE A 109 30.15 3.12 6.38
CA ILE A 109 28.86 3.59 6.91
C ILE A 109 28.34 4.81 6.13
N ARG A 110 29.22 5.75 5.78
CA ARG A 110 28.84 6.92 4.99
C ARG A 110 28.32 6.52 3.61
N ASP A 111 29.06 5.69 2.89
CA ASP A 111 28.65 5.22 1.56
C ASP A 111 27.35 4.41 1.62
N LEU A 112 27.20 3.57 2.64
CA LEU A 112 25.99 2.80 2.92
C LEU A 112 24.78 3.72 3.15
N ALA A 113 24.95 4.74 3.99
CA ALA A 113 23.90 5.73 4.28
C ALA A 113 23.51 6.56 3.04
N VAL A 114 24.49 6.97 2.23
CA VAL A 114 24.24 7.70 0.97
C VAL A 114 23.49 6.81 -0.01
N ARG A 115 23.93 5.56 -0.21
CA ARG A 115 23.26 4.60 -1.09
C ARG A 115 21.80 4.39 -0.69
N ASP A 116 21.56 4.07 0.58
CA ASP A 116 20.22 3.80 1.10
C ASP A 116 19.33 5.05 0.99
N SER A 117 19.86 6.24 1.31
CA SER A 117 19.13 7.49 1.17
C SER A 117 18.73 7.78 -0.27
N LEU A 118 19.66 7.67 -1.22
CA LEU A 118 19.37 7.92 -2.64
C LEU A 118 18.38 6.91 -3.21
N ARG A 119 18.47 5.64 -2.79
CA ARG A 119 17.49 4.60 -3.17
C ARG A 119 16.09 4.95 -2.65
N GLN A 120 15.98 5.36 -1.39
CA GLN A 120 14.69 5.75 -0.81
C GLN A 120 14.11 7.01 -1.46
N VAL A 121 14.94 8.01 -1.74
CA VAL A 121 14.52 9.20 -2.49
C VAL A 121 13.98 8.81 -3.88
N THR A 122 14.67 7.90 -4.58
CA THR A 122 14.25 7.43 -5.91
C THR A 122 12.90 6.69 -5.85
N ILE A 123 12.74 5.78 -4.88
CA ILE A 123 11.50 5.03 -4.65
C ILE A 123 10.34 6.00 -4.34
N HIS A 124 10.56 6.95 -3.42
CA HIS A 124 9.54 7.89 -2.99
C HIS A 124 9.12 8.84 -4.13
N LEU A 125 10.08 9.37 -4.91
CA LEU A 125 9.80 10.18 -6.11
C LEU A 125 8.94 9.45 -7.14
N ALA A 126 9.28 8.20 -7.42
CA ALA A 126 8.54 7.39 -8.39
C ALA A 126 7.13 7.06 -7.87
N GLY A 127 7.04 6.62 -6.61
CA GLY A 127 5.78 6.23 -5.96
C GLY A 127 4.81 7.40 -5.75
N CYS A 128 5.33 8.61 -5.53
CA CYS A 128 4.55 9.83 -5.29
C CYS A 128 4.59 10.79 -6.48
N SER A 129 4.81 10.29 -7.71
CA SER A 129 4.99 11.14 -8.89
C SER A 129 3.82 12.10 -9.15
N SER A 130 2.58 11.68 -8.90
CA SER A 130 1.40 12.54 -9.02
C SER A 130 1.40 13.73 -8.04
N TYR A 131 1.91 13.53 -6.82
CA TYR A 131 2.09 14.61 -5.84
C TYR A 131 3.10 15.63 -6.34
N TYR A 132 4.28 15.15 -6.78
CA TYR A 132 5.35 16.01 -7.27
C TYR A 132 4.99 16.70 -8.59
N ARG A 133 4.13 16.09 -9.41
CA ARG A 133 3.57 16.73 -10.60
C ARG A 133 2.76 17.97 -10.23
N LEU A 134 1.91 17.91 -9.20
CA LEU A 134 1.15 19.08 -8.75
C LEU A 134 2.05 20.20 -8.24
N ILE A 135 3.08 19.85 -7.47
CA ILE A 135 4.11 20.80 -7.01
C ILE A 135 4.75 21.51 -8.21
N TYR A 136 5.16 20.75 -9.21
CA TYR A 136 5.78 21.27 -10.43
C TYR A 136 4.81 22.12 -11.27
N GLU A 137 3.56 21.67 -11.44
CA GLU A 137 2.55 22.37 -12.22
C GLU A 137 2.17 23.71 -11.58
N GLN A 138 2.13 23.79 -10.25
CA GLN A 138 1.62 24.93 -9.50
C GLN A 138 2.69 25.78 -8.80
N ASP A 139 3.97 25.47 -9.00
CA ASP A 139 5.12 26.14 -8.38
C ASP A 139 5.12 26.14 -6.83
N ARG A 140 4.51 25.11 -6.22
CA ARG A 140 4.39 24.92 -4.76
C ARG A 140 5.57 24.14 -4.16
N TYR A 141 6.79 24.60 -4.41
CA TYR A 141 8.01 23.89 -3.98
C TYR A 141 8.20 23.85 -2.45
N ASP A 142 7.51 24.72 -1.73
CA ASP A 142 7.37 24.69 -0.27
C ASP A 142 6.74 23.37 0.22
N TYR A 143 5.92 22.71 -0.60
CA TYR A 143 5.27 21.44 -0.28
C TYR A 143 6.13 20.22 -0.59
N PHE A 144 7.37 20.42 -1.04
CA PHE A 144 8.25 19.32 -1.39
C PHE A 144 8.87 18.67 -0.14
N TYR A 145 8.50 17.43 0.15
CA TYR A 145 9.12 16.61 1.21
C TYR A 145 9.23 15.13 0.80
N PHE A 146 10.17 14.40 1.41
CA PHE A 146 10.41 12.96 1.22
C PHE A 146 9.91 12.12 2.40
N GLN A 147 8.87 12.61 3.06
CA GLN A 147 8.32 11.96 4.24
C GLN A 147 7.27 10.95 3.80
N ASP A 148 7.42 9.71 4.26
CA ASP A 148 6.28 8.81 4.37
C ASP A 148 5.37 9.39 5.45
N LEU A 149 4.19 9.83 5.04
CA LEU A 149 3.17 10.23 5.99
C LEU A 149 2.75 8.95 6.72
N LYS A 150 3.22 8.79 7.96
CA LYS A 150 2.92 7.61 8.78
C LYS A 150 1.41 7.37 8.75
N ASP A 151 1.01 6.21 8.26
CA ASP A 151 -0.36 5.70 8.23
C ASP A 151 -1.36 6.42 7.31
N ILE A 152 -0.92 7.36 6.45
CA ILE A 152 -1.78 7.98 5.44
C ILE A 152 -1.10 8.03 4.07
N LYS A 153 -1.88 7.88 2.99
CA LYS A 153 -1.38 8.11 1.63
C LYS A 153 -1.20 9.61 1.39
N TYR A 154 -0.28 10.02 0.51
CA TYR A 154 -0.09 11.44 0.17
C TYR A 154 -1.35 12.09 -0.40
N GLU A 155 -2.25 11.32 -1.02
CA GLU A 155 -3.53 11.83 -1.52
C GLU A 155 -4.46 12.32 -0.40
N SER A 156 -4.17 11.92 0.85
CA SER A 156 -4.89 12.36 2.04
C SER A 156 -4.23 13.55 2.75
N SER A 157 -3.07 14.02 2.26
CA SER A 157 -2.39 15.18 2.87
C SER A 157 -3.16 16.47 2.60
N LEU A 158 -3.03 17.44 3.51
CA LEU A 158 -3.62 18.76 3.34
C LEU A 158 -3.06 19.43 2.08
N GLU A 159 -1.74 19.35 1.90
CA GLU A 159 -1.01 19.93 0.78
C GLU A 159 -1.51 19.42 -0.57
N TYR A 160 -1.70 18.09 -0.68
CA TYR A 160 -2.21 17.48 -1.91
C TYR A 160 -3.64 17.92 -2.21
N ASN A 161 -4.50 17.92 -1.19
CA ASN A 161 -5.89 18.30 -1.36
C ASN A 161 -6.04 19.78 -1.73
N GLU A 162 -5.25 20.66 -1.15
CA GLU A 162 -5.20 22.08 -1.54
C GLU A 162 -4.77 22.26 -3.00
N MET A 163 -3.72 21.57 -3.44
CA MET A 163 -3.27 21.64 -4.83
C MET A 163 -4.31 21.04 -5.78
N MET A 164 -4.95 19.95 -5.39
CA MET A 164 -6.00 19.34 -6.20
C MET A 164 -7.26 20.20 -6.30
N ASP A 165 -7.64 20.91 -5.25
CA ASP A 165 -8.76 21.85 -5.30
C ASP A 165 -8.53 23.00 -6.26
N LYS A 166 -7.27 23.45 -6.39
CA LYS A 166 -6.90 24.44 -7.38
C LYS A 166 -6.95 23.88 -8.81
N LYS A 167 -6.60 22.60 -8.98
CA LYS A 167 -6.59 21.93 -10.30
C LYS A 167 -8.00 21.51 -10.75
N ASP A 168 -8.84 21.11 -9.81
CA ASP A 168 -10.22 20.67 -10.04
C ASP A 168 -11.14 21.23 -8.93
N PRO A 169 -11.63 22.48 -9.09
CA PRO A 169 -12.48 23.14 -8.10
C PRO A 169 -13.83 22.43 -7.87
N ASN A 170 -14.28 21.59 -8.81
CA ASN A 170 -15.55 20.87 -8.68
C ASN A 170 -15.52 19.87 -7.52
N ARG A 171 -14.33 19.37 -7.15
CA ARG A 171 -14.14 18.51 -5.96
C ARG A 171 -14.49 19.22 -4.64
N ILE A 172 -14.40 20.56 -4.59
CA ILE A 172 -14.83 21.35 -3.43
C ILE A 172 -16.35 21.25 -3.28
N ILE A 173 -17.06 21.31 -4.41
CA ILE A 173 -18.53 21.22 -4.46
C ILE A 173 -18.95 19.84 -4.01
N GLU A 174 -18.35 18.78 -4.55
CA GLU A 174 -18.59 17.38 -4.16
C GLU A 174 -18.36 17.12 -2.66
N ARG A 175 -17.27 17.67 -2.10
CA ARG A 175 -17.00 17.59 -0.66
C ARG A 175 -18.06 18.31 0.17
N LYS A 176 -18.53 19.49 -0.28
CA LYS A 176 -19.58 20.26 0.40
C LYS A 176 -20.94 19.57 0.32
N THR A 177 -21.28 18.92 -0.80
CA THR A 177 -22.51 18.11 -0.90
C THR A 177 -22.45 16.88 0.00
N LEU A 178 -21.32 16.18 0.06
CA LEU A 178 -21.14 15.03 0.97
C LEU A 178 -21.24 15.42 2.46
N SER A 179 -20.70 16.58 2.85
CA SER A 179 -20.83 17.10 4.22
C SER A 179 -22.27 17.53 4.54
N LYS A 180 -22.97 18.16 3.60
CA LYS A 180 -24.38 18.53 3.75
C LYS A 180 -25.30 17.31 3.85
N VAL A 181 -25.02 16.22 3.13
CA VAL A 181 -25.79 14.97 3.23
C VAL A 181 -25.64 14.32 4.61
N LYS A 182 -24.49 14.47 5.28
CA LYS A 182 -24.32 14.02 6.67
C LYS A 182 -25.16 14.83 7.67
N ASP A 183 -25.23 16.15 7.51
CA ASP A 183 -26.04 17.01 8.40
C ASP A 183 -27.56 16.98 8.10
N SER A 184 -27.95 16.71 6.85
CA SER A 184 -29.36 16.65 6.42
C SER A 184 -30.02 15.28 6.61
N SER A 185 -29.27 14.26 7.07
CA SER A 185 -29.81 12.94 7.45
C SER A 185 -30.75 12.96 8.68
N LYS A 186 -31.12 14.15 9.20
CA LYS A 186 -32.13 14.34 10.24
C LYS A 186 -33.47 14.93 9.79
N SER A 187 -33.66 15.30 8.52
CA SER A 187 -34.98 15.81 8.10
C SER A 187 -35.19 15.73 6.60
N ALA A 188 -35.96 14.72 6.17
CA ALA A 188 -36.99 14.80 5.13
C ALA A 188 -37.30 13.37 4.65
N LYS A 189 -38.42 12.81 5.14
CA LYS A 189 -39.19 11.82 4.40
C LYS A 189 -40.15 12.56 3.47
N GLU A 190 -40.63 11.82 2.46
CA GLU A 190 -41.59 12.17 1.39
C GLU A 190 -40.92 12.69 0.11
N ASP A 191 -41.13 12.14 -1.09
CA ASP A 191 -42.05 11.10 -1.56
C ASP A 191 -41.48 10.46 -2.85
N LEU A 192 -41.72 9.16 -3.05
CA LEU A 192 -41.04 8.30 -4.04
C LEU A 192 -41.85 8.11 -5.33
N GLY A 193 -41.11 7.95 -6.43
CA GLY A 193 -41.62 7.39 -7.68
C GLY A 193 -40.74 6.28 -8.26
N VAL A 194 -39.93 5.58 -7.44
CA VAL A 194 -39.29 4.29 -7.75
C VAL A 194 -39.08 3.59 -6.41
N SER A 195 -39.65 2.41 -6.18
CA SER A 195 -39.51 1.69 -4.90
C SER A 195 -38.07 1.22 -4.69
N ILE A 196 -37.27 2.08 -4.05
CA ILE A 196 -35.99 1.71 -3.45
C ILE A 196 -36.34 0.96 -2.16
N PRO A 197 -35.80 -0.24 -1.90
CA PRO A 197 -36.03 -0.96 -0.65
C PRO A 197 -35.67 -0.07 0.54
N ASP A 198 -36.51 -0.05 1.57
CA ASP A 198 -36.31 0.76 2.78
C ASP A 198 -34.95 0.47 3.43
N HIS A 199 -34.39 1.45 4.15
CA HIS A 199 -33.10 1.31 4.86
C HIS A 199 -33.04 0.11 5.83
N GLU A 200 -34.19 -0.34 6.35
CA GLU A 200 -34.30 -1.54 7.19
C GLU A 200 -34.09 -2.85 6.41
N ASP A 201 -34.34 -2.89 5.10
CA ASP A 201 -34.15 -4.10 4.29
C ASP A 201 -32.68 -4.33 3.94
N TRP A 202 -31.90 -3.28 3.68
CA TRP A 202 -30.47 -3.42 3.40
C TRP A 202 -29.67 -3.93 4.59
N SER A 203 -30.02 -3.50 5.81
CA SER A 203 -29.36 -3.97 7.04
C SER A 203 -29.63 -5.45 7.28
N LYS A 204 -30.86 -5.92 7.04
CA LYS A 204 -31.22 -7.34 7.11
C LYS A 204 -30.45 -8.17 6.08
N ILE A 205 -30.37 -7.71 4.82
CA ILE A 205 -29.63 -8.40 3.76
C ILE A 205 -28.13 -8.51 4.10
N ILE A 206 -27.52 -7.47 4.67
CA ILE A 206 -26.10 -7.50 5.09
C ILE A 206 -25.90 -8.45 6.29
N GLN A 207 -26.83 -8.45 7.24
CA GLN A 207 -26.76 -9.34 8.41
C GLN A 207 -27.03 -10.80 8.08
N ASP A 208 -27.72 -11.08 6.96
CA ASP A 208 -28.04 -12.43 6.52
C ASP A 208 -26.81 -13.23 6.03
N PHE A 209 -25.67 -12.57 5.79
CA PHE A 209 -24.40 -13.26 5.53
C PHE A 209 -23.89 -13.93 6.80
N ASN A 210 -23.77 -15.27 6.77
CA ASN A 210 -23.18 -16.02 7.86
C ASN A 210 -21.63 -16.02 7.81
N ASP A 211 -20.99 -16.50 8.86
CA ASP A 211 -19.52 -16.50 8.98
C ASP A 211 -18.81 -17.30 7.89
N ASP A 212 -19.41 -18.39 7.39
CA ASP A 212 -18.82 -19.19 6.32
C ASP A 212 -18.83 -18.42 4.99
N GLU A 213 -19.91 -17.69 4.72
CA GLU A 213 -20.05 -16.82 3.53
C GLU A 213 -19.09 -15.63 3.62
N ARG A 214 -18.98 -15.00 4.80
CA ARG A 214 -18.04 -13.90 5.05
C ARG A 214 -16.58 -14.35 4.86
N ALA A 215 -16.22 -15.50 5.43
CA ALA A 215 -14.88 -16.07 5.27
C ALA A 215 -14.56 -16.39 3.79
N LEU A 216 -15.55 -16.91 3.05
CA LEU A 216 -15.43 -17.19 1.63
C LEU A 216 -15.23 -15.90 0.81
N ILE A 217 -15.99 -14.86 1.10
CA ILE A 217 -15.87 -13.55 0.42
C ILE A 217 -14.47 -12.96 0.62
N ILE A 218 -13.94 -12.99 1.85
CA ILE A 218 -12.59 -12.49 2.15
C ILE A 218 -11.53 -13.30 1.40
N ASN A 219 -11.66 -14.64 1.37
CA ASN A 219 -10.76 -15.51 0.63
C ASN A 219 -10.74 -15.16 -0.87
N VAL A 220 -11.91 -15.05 -1.49
CA VAL A 220 -12.02 -14.75 -2.93
C VAL A 220 -11.44 -13.38 -3.25
N PHE A 221 -11.72 -12.38 -2.42
CA PHE A 221 -11.13 -11.06 -2.56
C PHE A 221 -9.60 -11.11 -2.51
N TYR A 222 -9.02 -11.80 -1.52
CA TYR A 222 -7.57 -11.97 -1.40
C TYR A 222 -6.95 -12.73 -2.59
N GLU A 223 -7.60 -13.81 -3.05
CA GLU A 223 -7.14 -14.56 -4.21
C GLU A 223 -7.14 -13.72 -5.48
N GLU A 224 -8.19 -12.94 -5.72
CA GLU A 224 -8.27 -12.08 -6.90
C GLU A 224 -7.19 -10.98 -6.85
N LEU A 225 -6.91 -10.39 -5.67
CA LEU A 225 -5.78 -9.47 -5.47
C LEU A 225 -4.43 -10.13 -5.77
N SER A 226 -4.26 -11.38 -5.34
CA SER A 226 -3.01 -12.13 -5.49
C SER A 226 -2.78 -12.62 -6.92
N LYS A 227 -3.84 -13.03 -7.63
CA LYS A 227 -3.76 -13.52 -9.03
C LYS A 227 -3.55 -12.39 -10.02
N ARG A 228 -4.17 -11.23 -9.79
CA ARG A 228 -4.09 -10.06 -10.69
C ARG A 228 -3.07 -9.07 -10.16
N ARG A 229 -1.77 -9.44 -10.17
CA ARG A 229 -0.59 -8.62 -9.77
C ARG A 229 -0.86 -7.10 -9.80
N ASN A 230 -1.44 -6.56 -8.72
CA ASN A 230 -1.79 -5.15 -8.50
C ASN A 230 -2.72 -4.44 -9.52
N HIS A 231 -3.57 -5.14 -10.29
CA HIS A 231 -4.46 -4.54 -11.29
C HIS A 231 -5.94 -4.93 -11.15
N ILE A 232 -6.51 -4.83 -9.95
CA ILE A 232 -7.97 -4.80 -9.82
C ILE A 232 -8.43 -3.37 -9.64
N GLU A 233 -9.15 -2.85 -10.63
CA GLU A 233 -9.90 -1.61 -10.50
C GLU A 233 -11.19 -1.88 -9.71
N ILE A 234 -11.06 -1.97 -8.39
CA ILE A 234 -12.22 -1.99 -7.49
C ILE A 234 -12.52 -0.54 -7.12
N THR A 235 -13.74 -0.09 -7.41
CA THR A 235 -14.17 1.24 -6.97
C THR A 235 -14.25 1.28 -5.44
N LEU A 236 -13.98 2.44 -4.83
CA LEU A 236 -14.10 2.62 -3.38
C LEU A 236 -15.49 2.20 -2.87
N THR A 237 -16.54 2.43 -3.66
CA THR A 237 -17.91 2.02 -3.36
C THR A 237 -18.04 0.50 -3.23
N GLN A 238 -17.47 -0.27 -4.17
CA GLN A 238 -17.50 -1.73 -4.11
C GLN A 238 -16.65 -2.27 -2.96
N LEU A 239 -15.49 -1.66 -2.68
CA LEU A 239 -14.68 -2.01 -1.53
C LEU A 239 -15.41 -1.74 -0.20
N THR A 240 -16.11 -0.60 -0.09
CA THR A 240 -16.84 -0.24 1.14
C THR A 240 -18.03 -1.17 1.38
N LYS A 241 -18.76 -1.51 0.32
CA LYS A 241 -19.82 -2.54 0.37
C LYS A 241 -19.26 -3.89 0.82
N LEU A 242 -18.11 -4.31 0.27
CA LEU A 242 -17.45 -5.54 0.66
C LEU A 242 -17.09 -5.54 2.16
N MET A 243 -16.48 -4.47 2.66
CA MET A 243 -16.14 -4.34 4.07
C MET A 243 -17.38 -4.41 4.97
N LYS A 244 -18.51 -3.84 4.54
CA LYS A 244 -19.77 -3.94 5.27
C LYS A 244 -20.38 -5.34 5.28
N VAL A 245 -20.22 -6.10 4.20
CA VAL A 245 -20.68 -7.51 4.12
C VAL A 245 -19.78 -8.45 4.90
N ALA A 246 -18.46 -8.32 4.74
CA ALA A 246 -17.48 -9.10 5.50
C ALA A 246 -17.66 -8.88 7.01
N GLY A 247 -18.08 -7.68 7.40
CA GLY A 247 -18.43 -7.33 8.76
C GLY A 247 -17.21 -7.02 9.63
N GLU A 248 -17.47 -6.45 10.81
CA GLU A 248 -16.44 -6.24 11.82
C GLU A 248 -16.06 -7.59 12.44
N TYR A 249 -14.76 -7.88 12.45
CA TYR A 249 -14.23 -9.06 13.11
C TYR A 249 -13.75 -8.66 14.51
N SER A 250 -14.56 -8.99 15.51
CA SER A 250 -14.31 -8.62 16.91
C SER A 250 -13.27 -9.53 17.60
N GLU A 251 -12.86 -10.62 16.96
CA GLU A 251 -11.93 -11.56 17.56
C GLU A 251 -10.48 -11.09 17.38
N LEU A 252 -9.87 -10.64 18.48
CA LEU A 252 -8.49 -10.15 18.51
C LEU A 252 -7.45 -11.28 18.45
N SER A 253 -7.88 -12.55 18.46
CA SER A 253 -6.99 -13.72 18.46
C SER A 253 -6.03 -13.74 17.26
N ILE A 254 -6.34 -13.05 16.17
CA ILE A 254 -5.42 -12.86 15.04
C ILE A 254 -4.07 -12.23 15.40
N PHE A 255 -4.04 -11.41 16.45
CA PHE A 255 -2.83 -10.68 16.82
C PHE A 255 -1.87 -11.51 17.68
N TYR A 256 -2.32 -12.66 18.22
CA TYR A 256 -1.54 -13.44 19.17
C TYR A 256 -1.63 -14.96 19.00
N GLU A 257 -2.57 -15.47 18.20
CA GLU A 257 -2.66 -16.90 17.83
C GLU A 257 -2.20 -17.14 16.40
N LYS A 258 -1.62 -18.33 16.15
CA LYS A 258 -1.28 -18.75 14.78
C LYS A 258 -2.58 -18.99 14.00
N SER A 259 -2.66 -18.55 12.74
CA SER A 259 -3.87 -18.60 11.89
C SER A 259 -4.52 -19.98 11.74
N VAL A 260 -3.81 -21.08 12.03
CA VAL A 260 -4.31 -22.46 11.96
C VAL A 260 -5.12 -22.86 13.22
N SER A 261 -4.90 -22.23 14.38
CA SER A 261 -5.65 -22.53 15.60
C SER A 261 -7.02 -21.84 15.64
N ASN A 262 -7.19 -20.77 14.87
CA ASN A 262 -8.46 -20.07 14.76
C ASN A 262 -9.29 -20.63 13.59
N THR A 263 -10.53 -21.03 13.90
CA THR A 263 -11.43 -21.69 12.93
C THR A 263 -11.82 -20.77 11.77
N PHE A 264 -12.09 -19.49 12.02
CA PHE A 264 -12.46 -18.54 10.96
C PHE A 264 -11.28 -18.25 10.05
N TYR A 265 -10.08 -18.01 10.59
CA TYR A 265 -8.89 -17.79 9.76
C TYR A 265 -8.50 -19.03 8.97
N HIS A 266 -8.71 -20.22 9.53
CA HIS A 266 -8.53 -21.45 8.77
C HIS A 266 -9.50 -21.55 7.58
N LYS A 267 -10.76 -21.15 7.77
CA LYS A 267 -11.76 -21.04 6.69
C LYS A 267 -11.36 -20.01 5.65
N VAL A 268 -10.93 -18.81 6.05
CA VAL A 268 -10.46 -17.75 5.13
C VAL A 268 -9.25 -18.21 4.33
N ASN A 269 -8.29 -18.91 4.95
CA ASN A 269 -7.08 -19.36 4.26
C ASN A 269 -7.38 -20.50 3.27
N LYS A 270 -8.27 -21.42 3.64
CA LYS A 270 -8.64 -22.57 2.79
C LYS A 270 -9.75 -22.25 1.78
N GLY A 271 -10.51 -21.17 1.97
CA GLY A 271 -11.61 -20.78 1.10
C GLY A 271 -12.66 -21.90 0.95
N VAL A 272 -13.08 -22.15 -0.29
CA VAL A 272 -14.04 -23.22 -0.61
C VAL A 272 -13.52 -24.62 -0.21
N ASP A 273 -12.21 -24.83 -0.23
CA ASP A 273 -11.62 -26.15 0.03
C ASP A 273 -11.73 -26.58 1.50
N TYR A 274 -12.02 -25.65 2.40
CA TYR A 274 -12.32 -25.94 3.80
C TYR A 274 -13.54 -26.85 3.94
N TYR A 275 -14.59 -26.58 3.17
CA TYR A 275 -15.87 -27.29 3.24
C TYR A 275 -15.77 -28.64 2.51
N LYS A 276 -16.70 -29.56 2.72
CA LYS A 276 -16.70 -30.89 2.08
C LYS A 276 -18.05 -31.22 1.46
N GLY A 277 -18.03 -32.01 0.38
CA GLY A 277 -19.23 -32.50 -0.31
C GLY A 277 -20.14 -31.38 -0.83
N ASP A 278 -21.45 -31.62 -0.77
CA ASP A 278 -22.47 -30.71 -1.31
C ASP A 278 -22.52 -29.34 -0.62
N ARG A 279 -21.97 -29.25 0.61
CA ARG A 279 -21.88 -27.98 1.34
C ARG A 279 -21.04 -26.94 0.59
N ARG A 280 -20.03 -27.38 -0.19
CA ARG A 280 -19.21 -26.47 -1.02
C ARG A 280 -20.07 -25.71 -2.03
N LEU A 281 -20.88 -26.45 -2.78
CA LEU A 281 -21.68 -25.88 -3.86
C LEU A 281 -22.79 -24.98 -3.31
N LYS A 282 -23.49 -25.44 -2.26
CA LYS A 282 -24.55 -24.67 -1.59
C LYS A 282 -24.03 -23.35 -1.02
N LEU A 283 -22.86 -23.37 -0.39
CA LEU A 283 -22.24 -22.15 0.16
C LEU A 283 -21.93 -21.15 -0.95
N VAL A 284 -21.30 -21.60 -2.05
CA VAL A 284 -20.98 -20.75 -3.19
C VAL A 284 -22.25 -20.18 -3.83
N GLU A 285 -23.29 -20.99 -4.02
CA GLU A 285 -24.56 -20.58 -4.62
C GLU A 285 -25.29 -19.54 -3.76
N SER A 286 -25.47 -19.82 -2.46
CA SER A 286 -26.06 -18.87 -1.49
C SER A 286 -25.29 -17.56 -1.47
N THR A 287 -23.95 -17.61 -1.48
CA THR A 287 -23.10 -16.42 -1.47
C THR A 287 -23.28 -15.59 -2.74
N ILE A 288 -23.37 -16.23 -3.92
CA ILE A 288 -23.58 -15.54 -5.21
C ILE A 288 -24.94 -14.81 -5.20
N GLU A 289 -26.01 -15.49 -4.79
CA GLU A 289 -27.36 -14.93 -4.78
C GLU A 289 -27.43 -13.64 -3.92
N LYS A 290 -26.86 -13.68 -2.72
CA LYS A 290 -26.82 -12.51 -1.82
C LYS A 290 -25.94 -11.38 -2.36
N LEU A 291 -24.79 -11.69 -2.96
CA LEU A 291 -23.88 -10.68 -3.55
C LEU A 291 -24.49 -9.98 -4.76
N GLN A 292 -25.30 -10.69 -5.56
CA GLN A 292 -26.01 -10.10 -6.70
C GLN A 292 -27.03 -9.05 -6.25
N ILE A 293 -27.77 -9.31 -5.16
CA ILE A 293 -28.70 -8.34 -4.56
C ILE A 293 -27.97 -7.04 -4.16
N LEU A 294 -26.72 -7.15 -3.69
CA LEU A 294 -25.89 -6.02 -3.25
C LEU A 294 -25.12 -5.31 -4.40
N ASN A 295 -25.25 -5.80 -5.64
CA ASN A 295 -24.50 -5.35 -6.81
C ASN A 295 -22.97 -5.43 -6.61
N LEU A 296 -22.48 -6.55 -6.05
CA LEU A 296 -21.04 -6.84 -5.86
C LEU A 296 -20.50 -7.77 -6.96
N SER A 297 -20.60 -7.31 -8.20
CA SER A 297 -20.29 -8.10 -9.41
C SER A 297 -18.91 -8.75 -9.42
N PHE A 298 -17.87 -8.01 -9.01
CA PHE A 298 -16.49 -8.51 -9.01
C PHE A 298 -16.30 -9.81 -8.21
N ILE A 299 -16.87 -9.90 -7.00
CA ILE A 299 -16.76 -11.12 -6.18
C ILE A 299 -17.71 -12.20 -6.70
N SER A 300 -18.93 -11.84 -7.12
CA SER A 300 -19.87 -12.81 -7.67
C SER A 300 -19.33 -13.47 -8.94
N ASP A 301 -18.64 -12.74 -9.81
CA ASP A 301 -18.07 -13.24 -11.06
C ASP A 301 -16.91 -14.22 -10.81
N ALA A 302 -16.06 -13.90 -9.83
CA ALA A 302 -15.00 -14.80 -9.37
C ALA A 302 -15.58 -16.10 -8.76
N LEU A 303 -16.66 -15.98 -7.97
CA LEU A 303 -17.38 -17.12 -7.41
C LEU A 303 -18.10 -17.95 -8.49
N ILE A 304 -18.67 -17.33 -9.52
CA ILE A 304 -19.29 -18.03 -10.66
C ILE A 304 -18.24 -18.87 -11.40
N SER A 305 -17.03 -18.34 -11.56
CA SER A 305 -15.90 -19.07 -12.14
C SER A 305 -15.51 -20.30 -11.29
N LYS A 306 -15.42 -20.13 -9.96
CA LYS A 306 -15.19 -21.24 -9.01
C LYS A 306 -16.33 -22.26 -8.98
N ARG A 307 -17.59 -21.83 -9.05
CA ARG A 307 -18.77 -22.71 -9.15
C ARG A 307 -18.66 -23.62 -10.37
N THR A 308 -18.23 -23.06 -11.50
CA THR A 308 -18.11 -23.79 -12.76
C THR A 308 -17.04 -24.87 -12.68
N SER A 309 -15.88 -24.59 -12.08
CA SER A 309 -14.83 -25.61 -11.88
C SER A 309 -15.26 -26.71 -10.89
N LEU A 310 -16.01 -26.37 -9.83
CA LEU A 310 -16.55 -27.33 -8.86
C LEU A 310 -17.60 -28.27 -9.46
N ARG A 311 -18.44 -27.78 -10.38
CA ARG A 311 -19.42 -28.63 -11.09
C ARG A 311 -18.76 -29.58 -12.08
N LEU A 312 -17.66 -29.16 -12.71
CA LEU A 312 -16.90 -29.98 -13.65
C LEU A 312 -16.11 -31.08 -12.93
N SER A 313 -15.54 -30.81 -11.76
CA SER A 313 -14.84 -31.83 -10.96
C SER A 313 -15.79 -32.92 -10.43
N LYS A 314 -17.06 -32.58 -10.15
CA LYS A 314 -18.09 -33.54 -9.72
C LYS A 314 -18.54 -34.48 -10.85
N LYS A 315 -18.49 -34.03 -12.12
CA LYS A 315 -18.81 -34.88 -13.30
C LYS A 315 -17.74 -35.91 -13.62
N ASN A 316 -16.50 -35.70 -13.19
CA ASN A 316 -15.38 -36.62 -13.41
C ASN A 316 -15.18 -37.64 -12.27
N GLN A 317 -16.10 -37.69 -11.31
CA GLN A 317 -16.09 -38.61 -10.17
C GLN A 317 -17.21 -39.68 -10.24
N PHE A 318 -17.95 -39.72 -11.36
CA PHE A 318 -18.95 -40.75 -11.66
C PHE A 318 -18.59 -41.47 -12.95
#